data_AF-A0A965QU90-F1
#
_entry.id   AF-A0A965QU90-F1
#
_cell.length_a   1.000
_cell.length_b   1.000
_cell.length_c   1.000
_cell.angle_alpha   90.00
_cell.angle_beta   90.00
_cell.angle_gamma   90.00
#
_symmetry.space_group_name_H-M   'P 1'
#
loop_
_entity.id
_entity.type
_entity.pdbx_description
1 polymer ?
#
loop_
_entity_poly.entity_id
_entity_poly.type
_entity_poly.pdbx_seq_one_letter_code
_entity_poly.pdbx_strand_id
1 'polypeptide(L)'
;MSVPAHDPPALPPDAGGGNPYAAPTAPGRMDAAALGQGFVRHVRPVAILMIVQGALEVFMAILLVALTAAVPFMMPDLPADDGPAQEVGGASPAFLQKMMIVVYGVMAAGGLIAGTLHISAGICGLRFRRRMLGVVALTLGMASITTCYCAPTAIALAVYGLITYLNPAVVAAFGLGDAGVPAARIRARFGG
;
A
#
# COMPACT_ATOMS: atom_id res chain seq x y z
N MET A 1 -67.64 -34.74 -2.09
CA MET A 1 -67.93 -33.50 -2.84
C MET A 1 -66.65 -33.09 -3.55
N SER A 2 -66.57 -33.36 -4.85
CA SER A 2 -65.42 -33.08 -5.70
C SER A 2 -65.53 -31.65 -6.26
N VAL A 3 -64.53 -30.82 -5.96
CA VAL A 3 -64.43 -29.45 -6.50
C VAL A 3 -64.10 -29.56 -8.00
N PRO A 4 -64.89 -28.96 -8.91
CA PRO A 4 -64.58 -29.00 -10.33
C PRO A 4 -63.24 -28.29 -10.59
N ALA A 5 -62.37 -28.96 -11.33
CA ALA A 5 -61.08 -28.40 -11.74
C ALA A 5 -61.33 -27.17 -12.60
N HIS A 6 -61.01 -26.00 -12.03
CA HIS A 6 -61.09 -24.75 -12.76
C HIS A 6 -59.86 -24.68 -13.64
N ASP A 7 -60.04 -24.88 -14.95
CA ASP A 7 -58.96 -24.67 -15.90
C ASP A 7 -58.48 -23.22 -15.77
N PRO A 8 -57.17 -22.98 -15.59
CA PRO A 8 -56.64 -21.63 -15.51
C PRO A 8 -56.88 -20.93 -16.85
N PRO A 9 -57.25 -19.63 -16.82
CA PRO A 9 -57.47 -18.88 -18.04
C PRO A 9 -56.20 -18.92 -18.91
N ALA A 10 -56.39 -19.21 -20.20
CA ALA A 10 -55.32 -19.21 -21.18
C ALA A 10 -54.60 -17.87 -21.15
N LEU A 11 -53.27 -17.90 -20.92
CA LEU A 11 -52.45 -16.70 -20.99
C LEU A 11 -52.53 -16.12 -22.41
N PRO A 12 -52.66 -14.79 -22.55
CA PRO A 12 -52.66 -14.15 -23.86
C PRO A 12 -51.36 -14.50 -24.60
N PRO A 13 -51.42 -14.64 -25.94
CA PRO A 13 -50.23 -14.95 -26.73
C PRO A 13 -49.15 -13.91 -26.46
N ASP A 14 -47.91 -14.37 -26.28
CA ASP A 14 -46.71 -13.54 -26.14
C ASP A 14 -46.59 -12.64 -27.38
N ALA A 15 -47.30 -11.51 -27.36
CA ALA A 15 -47.05 -10.43 -28.28
C ALA A 15 -45.59 -10.06 -28.04
N GLY A 16 -44.75 -10.16 -29.08
CA GLY A 16 -43.31 -9.91 -29.03
C GLY A 16 -42.90 -8.48 -28.65
N GLY A 17 -43.68 -7.78 -27.83
CA GLY A 17 -43.31 -6.58 -27.11
C GLY A 17 -43.05 -6.95 -25.65
N GLY A 18 -41.84 -6.65 -25.17
CA GLY A 18 -41.40 -6.93 -23.81
C GLY A 18 -42.42 -6.51 -22.75
N ASN A 19 -42.45 -7.25 -21.65
CA ASN A 19 -43.30 -7.00 -20.49
C ASN A 19 -43.33 -5.49 -20.15
N PRO A 20 -44.49 -4.81 -20.27
CA PRO A 20 -44.61 -3.37 -19.99
C PRO A 20 -44.42 -3.04 -18.50
N TYR A 21 -44.43 -4.05 -17.64
CA TYR A 21 -44.07 -3.97 -16.22
C TYR A 21 -42.67 -4.49 -15.92
N ALA A 22 -41.87 -4.85 -16.94
CA ALA A 22 -40.45 -5.06 -16.72
C ALA A 22 -39.87 -3.75 -16.19
N ALA A 23 -39.31 -3.80 -14.97
CA ALA A 23 -38.57 -2.68 -14.44
C ALA A 23 -37.58 -2.24 -15.54
N PRO A 24 -37.54 -0.95 -15.93
CA PRO A 24 -36.56 -0.47 -16.89
C PRO A 24 -35.22 -1.01 -16.44
N THR A 25 -34.57 -1.83 -17.28
CA THR A 25 -33.20 -2.28 -17.01
C THR A 25 -32.39 -1.01 -16.87
N ALA A 26 -32.15 -0.61 -15.62
CA ALA A 26 -31.57 0.68 -15.33
C ALA A 26 -30.27 0.77 -16.13
N PRO A 27 -30.10 1.74 -17.04
CA PRO A 27 -28.89 1.89 -17.84
C PRO A 27 -27.62 2.17 -17.01
N GLY A 28 -27.70 2.03 -15.68
CA GLY A 28 -26.67 2.38 -14.71
C GLY A 28 -26.22 1.21 -13.82
N ARG A 29 -26.55 -0.05 -14.12
CA ARG A 29 -25.79 -1.16 -13.52
C ARG A 29 -24.42 -1.20 -14.22
N MET A 30 -23.53 -0.28 -13.83
CA MET A 30 -22.12 -0.35 -14.21
C MET A 30 -21.67 -1.77 -13.91
N ASP A 31 -21.33 -2.47 -14.98
CA ASP A 31 -20.96 -3.88 -14.89
C ASP A 31 -19.83 -3.98 -13.87
N ALA A 32 -20.04 -4.74 -12.79
CA ALA A 32 -19.02 -4.88 -11.74
C ALA A 32 -17.69 -5.39 -12.33
N ALA A 33 -17.79 -6.10 -13.47
CA ALA A 33 -16.67 -6.49 -14.32
C ALA A 33 -15.92 -5.28 -14.92
N ALA A 34 -16.64 -4.27 -15.44
CA ALA A 34 -16.05 -3.06 -16.02
C ALA A 34 -15.38 -2.19 -14.94
N LEU A 35 -15.99 -2.05 -13.76
CA LEU A 35 -15.37 -1.36 -12.62
C LEU A 35 -14.09 -2.06 -12.14
N GLY A 36 -14.08 -3.40 -12.14
CA GLY A 36 -12.91 -4.20 -11.74
C GLY A 36 -11.71 -4.09 -12.69
N GLN A 37 -11.94 -3.95 -13.99
CA GLN A 37 -10.87 -3.85 -15.01
C GLN A 37 -10.00 -2.59 -14.81
N GLY A 38 -10.59 -1.47 -14.39
CA GLY A 38 -9.86 -0.23 -14.11
C GLY A 38 -8.77 -0.38 -13.04
N PHE A 39 -9.03 -1.15 -11.98
CA PHE A 39 -8.10 -1.30 -10.84
C PHE A 39 -6.78 -1.99 -11.20
N VAL A 40 -6.77 -2.86 -12.20
CA VAL A 40 -5.53 -3.53 -12.63
C VAL A 40 -4.55 -2.54 -13.26
N ARG A 41 -5.05 -1.48 -13.92
CA ARG A 41 -4.22 -0.39 -14.45
C ARG A 41 -3.58 0.44 -13.33
N HIS A 42 -4.24 0.55 -12.16
CA HIS A 42 -3.73 1.27 -10.99
C HIS A 42 -2.59 0.57 -10.25
N VAL A 43 -2.41 -0.75 -10.43
CA VAL A 43 -1.29 -1.50 -9.83
C VAL A 43 0.07 -0.93 -10.26
N ARG A 44 0.21 -0.46 -11.51
CA ARG A 44 1.48 0.08 -12.01
C ARG A 44 1.85 1.42 -11.35
N PRO A 45 0.98 2.44 -11.30
CA PRO A 45 1.21 3.64 -10.49
C PRO A 45 1.54 3.32 -9.03
N VAL A 46 0.77 2.45 -8.36
CA VAL A 46 1.05 2.05 -6.97
C VAL A 46 2.45 1.47 -6.82
N ALA A 47 2.83 0.54 -7.70
CA ALA A 47 4.14 -0.10 -7.65
C ALA A 47 5.29 0.90 -7.89
N ILE A 48 5.11 1.87 -8.79
CA ILE A 48 6.10 2.93 -9.02
C ILE A 48 6.22 3.82 -7.78
N LEU A 49 5.09 4.23 -7.20
CA LEU A 49 5.09 5.06 -5.99
C LEU A 49 5.74 4.33 -4.80
N MET A 50 5.53 3.01 -4.66
CA MET A 50 6.23 2.20 -3.66
C MET A 50 7.76 2.18 -3.88
N ILE A 51 8.23 2.09 -5.14
CA ILE A 51 9.67 2.13 -5.44
C ILE A 51 10.25 3.50 -5.08
N VAL A 52 9.57 4.59 -5.46
CA VAL A 52 10.02 5.97 -5.18
C VAL A 52 10.04 6.23 -3.68
N GLN A 53 8.97 5.89 -2.96
CA GLN A 53 8.91 6.02 -1.50
C GLN A 53 10.02 5.21 -0.83
N GLY A 54 10.22 3.95 -1.23
CA GLY A 54 11.29 3.12 -0.68
C GLY A 54 12.68 3.67 -0.97
N ALA A 55 12.91 4.25 -2.15
CA ALA A 55 14.18 4.90 -2.48
C ALA A 55 14.43 6.15 -1.61
N LEU A 56 13.40 6.96 -1.36
CA LEU A 56 13.49 8.11 -0.46
C LEU A 56 13.74 7.69 0.99
N GLU A 57 13.10 6.62 1.46
CA GLU A 57 13.33 6.04 2.80
C GLU A 57 14.76 5.52 2.95
N VAL A 58 15.28 4.78 1.97
CA VAL A 58 16.68 4.30 1.97
C VAL A 58 17.64 5.49 1.96
N PHE A 59 17.39 6.50 1.12
CA PHE A 59 18.24 7.69 1.06
C PHE A 59 18.27 8.43 2.41
N MET A 60 17.11 8.68 3.01
CA MET A 60 17.03 9.29 4.35
C MET A 60 17.69 8.44 5.42
N ALA A 61 17.55 7.12 5.35
CA ALA A 61 18.19 6.22 6.29
C ALA A 61 19.72 6.25 6.16
N ILE A 62 20.26 6.32 4.95
CA ILE A 62 21.70 6.52 4.70
C ILE A 62 22.18 7.85 5.31
N LEU A 63 21.42 8.93 5.14
CA LEU A 63 21.73 10.22 5.77
C LEU A 63 21.72 10.12 7.31
N LEU A 64 20.76 9.40 7.89
CA LEU A 64 20.71 9.17 9.34
C LEU A 64 21.88 8.32 9.84
N VAL A 65 22.32 7.31 9.08
CA VAL A 65 23.55 6.55 9.39
C VAL A 65 24.77 7.47 9.37
N ALA A 66 24.91 8.29 8.32
CA ALA A 66 26.01 9.23 8.20
C ALA A 66 26.02 10.26 9.34
N LEU A 67 24.85 10.80 9.69
CA LEU A 67 24.69 11.71 10.83
C LEU A 67 25.10 11.02 12.14
N THR A 68 24.60 9.81 12.39
CA THR A 68 24.93 9.02 13.60
C THR A 68 26.44 8.76 13.70
N ALA A 69 27.09 8.46 12.57
CA ALA A 69 28.54 8.29 12.51
C ALA A 69 29.32 9.60 12.68
N ALA A 70 28.74 10.74 12.30
CA ALA A 70 29.35 12.07 12.43
C ALA A 70 29.23 12.68 13.84
N VAL A 71 28.23 12.28 14.63
CA VAL A 71 28.02 12.76 16.02
C VAL A 71 29.29 12.77 16.88
N PRO A 72 30.10 11.70 16.98
CA PRO A 72 31.32 11.73 17.80
C PRO A 72 32.37 12.74 17.31
N PHE A 73 32.39 13.08 16.01
CA PHE A 73 33.33 14.05 15.45
C PHE A 73 32.86 15.50 15.59
N MET A 74 31.55 15.73 15.69
CA MET A 74 30.98 17.07 15.89
C MET A 74 31.03 17.54 17.34
N MET A 75 31.15 16.61 18.29
CA MET A 75 31.25 16.89 19.73
C MET A 75 32.49 16.20 20.33
N PRO A 76 33.71 16.52 19.85
CA PRO A 76 34.91 15.79 20.27
C PRO A 76 35.24 16.04 21.74
N ASP A 77 34.90 17.20 22.29
CA ASP A 77 35.36 17.66 23.60
C ASP A 77 34.32 18.56 24.27
N LEU A 78 33.16 18.03 24.66
CA LEU A 78 32.46 18.65 25.79
C LEU A 78 33.20 18.19 27.03
N PRO A 79 34.05 19.03 27.66
CA PRO A 79 34.79 18.63 28.83
C PRO A 79 33.76 18.14 29.84
N ALA A 80 34.00 17.00 30.47
CA ALA A 80 33.24 16.57 31.64
C ALA A 80 33.55 17.48 32.85
N ASP A 81 33.85 18.76 32.61
CA ASP A 81 34.25 19.74 33.61
C ASP A 81 33.04 20.04 34.48
N ASP A 82 33.30 20.00 35.78
CA ASP A 82 32.42 20.15 36.94
C ASP A 82 31.74 21.54 37.05
N GLY A 83 31.46 22.21 35.93
CA GLY A 83 30.80 23.49 35.88
C GLY A 83 29.32 23.39 36.30
N PRO A 84 28.78 24.40 37.02
CA PRO A 84 27.37 24.47 37.41
C PRO A 84 26.46 24.82 36.20
N ALA A 85 26.73 24.23 35.04
CA ALA A 85 25.99 24.41 33.80
C ALA A 85 24.66 23.65 33.84
N GLN A 86 23.76 24.22 34.63
CA GLN A 86 22.37 24.50 34.27
C GLN A 86 21.65 23.37 33.54
N GLU A 87 20.96 22.59 34.37
CA GLU A 87 19.94 21.60 34.06
C GLU A 87 18.84 22.14 33.15
N VAL A 88 19.07 22.18 31.84
CA VAL A 88 17.95 22.13 30.89
C VAL A 88 17.53 20.66 30.79
N GLY A 89 16.81 20.18 31.81
CA GLY A 89 16.18 18.85 31.83
C GLY A 89 16.90 17.73 32.61
N GLY A 90 17.96 18.03 33.38
CA GLY A 90 18.60 17.09 34.32
C GLY A 90 19.36 15.90 33.71
N ALA A 91 19.43 15.78 32.38
CA ALA A 91 20.16 14.70 31.72
C ALA A 91 21.63 15.08 31.48
N SER A 92 22.56 14.19 31.87
CA SER A 92 23.98 14.40 31.58
C SER A 92 24.25 14.47 30.06
N PRO A 93 25.19 15.31 29.58
CA PRO A 93 25.53 15.41 28.16
C PRO A 93 25.90 14.06 27.52
N ALA A 94 26.61 13.20 28.26
CA ALA A 94 26.96 11.85 27.83
C ALA A 94 25.73 10.93 27.66
N PHE A 95 24.72 11.08 28.51
CA PHE A 95 23.46 10.36 28.36
C PHE A 95 22.71 10.83 27.12
N LEU A 96 22.61 12.15 26.90
CA LEU A 96 21.94 12.73 25.74
C LEU A 96 22.61 12.28 24.42
N GLN A 97 23.94 12.27 24.36
CA GLN A 97 24.69 11.77 23.20
C GLN A 97 24.38 10.29 22.91
N LYS A 98 24.45 9.42 23.93
CA LYS A 98 24.10 7.99 23.78
C LYS A 98 22.66 7.80 23.34
N MET A 99 21.73 8.55 23.92
CA MET A 99 20.31 8.50 23.57
C MET A 99 20.11 8.90 22.10
N MET A 100 20.76 9.98 21.63
CA MET A 100 20.70 10.40 20.22
C MET A 100 21.25 9.30 19.30
N ILE A 101 22.42 8.73 19.60
CA ILE A 101 23.01 7.65 18.79
C ILE A 101 22.05 6.45 18.70
N VAL A 102 21.46 6.03 19.81
CA VAL A 102 20.52 4.90 19.85
C VAL A 102 19.26 5.24 19.06
N VAL A 103 18.65 6.40 19.28
CA VAL A 103 17.40 6.81 18.62
C VAL A 103 17.62 6.94 17.11
N TYR A 104 18.62 7.69 16.67
CA TYR A 104 18.91 7.83 15.23
C TYR A 104 19.38 6.52 14.59
N GLY A 105 20.14 5.70 15.32
CA GLY A 105 20.55 4.38 14.85
C GLY A 105 19.35 3.43 14.62
N VAL A 106 18.41 3.40 15.56
CA VAL A 106 17.16 2.61 15.42
C VAL A 106 16.30 3.14 14.27
N MET A 107 16.15 4.46 14.15
CA MET A 107 15.40 5.08 13.04
C MET A 107 16.05 4.77 11.68
N ALA A 108 17.38 4.84 11.58
CA ALA A 108 18.12 4.51 10.38
C ALA A 108 17.95 3.03 9.99
N ALA A 109 18.10 2.12 10.95
CA ALA A 109 17.90 0.69 10.71
C ALA A 109 16.46 0.38 10.26
N GLY A 110 15.46 0.95 10.93
CA GLY A 110 14.06 0.82 10.57
C GLY A 110 13.75 1.35 9.17
N GLY A 111 14.28 2.54 8.83
CA GLY A 111 14.13 3.14 7.50
C GLY A 111 14.78 2.31 6.39
N LEU A 112 15.96 1.72 6.63
CA LEU A 112 16.60 0.80 5.66
C LEU A 112 15.77 -0.46 5.42
N ILE A 113 15.25 -1.07 6.49
CA ILE A 113 14.42 -2.28 6.38
C ILE A 113 13.11 -1.97 5.65
N ALA A 114 12.41 -0.91 6.06
CA ALA A 114 11.16 -0.49 5.42
C ALA A 114 11.37 -0.11 3.95
N GLY A 115 12.38 0.72 3.65
CA GLY A 115 12.65 1.19 2.30
C GLY A 115 13.04 0.07 1.34
N THR A 116 13.88 -0.88 1.79
CA THR A 116 14.23 -2.06 0.97
C THR A 116 13.03 -2.98 0.71
N LEU A 117 12.13 -3.14 1.70
CA LEU A 117 10.88 -3.87 1.53
C LEU A 117 9.94 -3.16 0.54
N HIS A 118 9.80 -1.84 0.62
CA HIS A 118 9.01 -1.07 -0.34
C HIS A 118 9.53 -1.20 -1.78
N ILE A 119 10.84 -1.09 -1.99
CA ILE A 119 11.46 -1.27 -3.31
C ILE A 119 11.21 -2.69 -3.83
N SER A 120 11.50 -3.71 -3.03
CA SER A 120 11.34 -5.12 -3.44
C SER A 120 9.88 -5.48 -3.74
N ALA A 121 8.94 -4.98 -2.93
CA ALA A 121 7.52 -5.15 -3.12
C ALA A 121 7.02 -4.44 -4.39
N GLY A 122 7.48 -3.21 -4.65
CA GLY A 122 7.16 -2.48 -5.88
C GLY A 122 7.67 -3.21 -7.13
N ILE A 123 8.90 -3.72 -7.12
CA ILE A 123 9.45 -4.53 -8.23
C ILE A 123 8.62 -5.82 -8.45
N CYS A 124 8.24 -6.51 -7.37
CA CYS A 124 7.37 -7.69 -7.47
C CYS A 124 5.97 -7.34 -8.01
N GLY A 125 5.41 -6.20 -7.59
CA GLY A 125 4.14 -5.66 -8.05
C GLY A 125 4.13 -5.36 -9.55
N LEU A 126 5.21 -4.79 -10.09
CA LEU A 126 5.35 -4.57 -11.54
C LEU A 126 5.30 -5.86 -12.36
N ARG A 127 5.70 -6.98 -11.76
CA ARG A 127 5.68 -8.32 -12.35
C ARG A 127 4.40 -9.11 -12.04
N PHE A 128 3.44 -8.52 -11.31
CA PHE A 128 2.24 -9.20 -10.80
C PHE A 128 2.55 -10.47 -9.99
N ARG A 129 3.62 -10.46 -9.19
CA ARG A 129 4.03 -11.61 -8.37
C ARG A 129 3.96 -11.30 -6.89
N ARG A 130 3.66 -12.33 -6.08
CA ARG A 130 3.75 -12.30 -4.61
C ARG A 130 2.98 -11.13 -3.98
N ARG A 131 1.67 -11.08 -4.19
CA ARG A 131 0.76 -10.03 -3.64
C ARG A 131 1.00 -9.77 -2.14
N MET A 132 1.24 -10.83 -1.36
CA MET A 132 1.46 -10.72 0.08
C MET A 132 2.67 -9.86 0.45
N LEU A 133 3.73 -9.83 -0.37
CA LEU A 133 4.87 -8.94 -0.13
C LEU A 133 4.46 -7.46 -0.21
N GLY A 134 3.56 -7.12 -1.13
CA GLY A 134 2.99 -5.78 -1.24
C GLY A 134 2.23 -5.38 0.02
N VAL A 135 1.33 -6.24 0.50
CA VAL A 135 0.53 -5.97 1.71
C VAL A 135 1.41 -5.88 2.95
N VAL A 136 2.36 -6.80 3.11
CA VAL A 136 3.31 -6.79 4.23
C VAL A 136 4.18 -5.53 4.19
N ALA A 137 4.70 -5.14 3.02
CA ALA A 137 5.49 -3.92 2.89
C ALA A 137 4.67 -2.67 3.24
N LEU A 138 3.41 -2.57 2.79
CA LEU A 138 2.54 -1.43 3.13
C LEU A 138 2.23 -1.36 4.64
N THR A 139 1.94 -2.50 5.27
CA THR A 139 1.68 -2.54 6.72
C THR A 139 2.93 -2.21 7.54
N LEU A 140 4.10 -2.70 7.14
CA LEU A 140 5.35 -2.35 7.80
C LEU A 140 5.75 -0.89 7.54
N GLY A 141 5.44 -0.35 6.36
CA GLY A 141 5.60 1.08 6.03
C GLY A 141 4.74 2.00 6.90
N MET A 142 3.67 1.50 7.53
CA MET A 142 2.97 2.28 8.55
C MET A 142 3.78 2.41 9.84
N ALA A 143 4.68 1.48 10.14
CA ALA A 143 5.57 1.62 11.28
C ALA A 143 6.65 2.70 11.07
N SER A 144 6.97 3.06 9.82
CA SER A 144 7.93 4.14 9.50
C SER A 144 7.33 5.55 9.56
N ILE A 145 6.03 5.69 9.86
CA ILE A 145 5.33 6.99 10.10
C ILE A 145 6.00 7.81 11.20
N THR A 146 6.73 7.16 12.10
CA THR A 146 7.51 7.83 13.16
C THR A 146 8.54 8.82 12.60
N THR A 147 8.89 8.72 11.31
CA THR A 147 9.65 9.74 10.60
C THR A 147 8.69 10.81 10.04
N CYS A 148 8.75 12.02 10.61
CA CYS A 148 7.81 13.11 10.32
C CYS A 148 7.71 13.49 8.82
N TYR A 149 8.76 13.26 8.03
CA TYR A 149 8.79 13.63 6.62
C TYR A 149 8.12 12.59 5.68
N CYS A 150 8.12 11.30 6.05
CA CYS A 150 7.56 10.23 5.22
C CYS A 150 6.12 9.87 5.60
N ALA A 151 5.62 10.37 6.74
CA ALA A 151 4.28 10.07 7.25
C ALA A 151 3.14 10.29 6.23
N PRO A 152 2.96 11.48 5.61
CA PRO A 152 1.81 11.71 4.74
C PRO A 152 1.85 10.86 3.46
N THR A 153 3.04 10.68 2.87
CA THR A 153 3.21 9.88 1.65
C THR A 153 3.05 8.39 1.94
N ALA A 154 3.58 7.90 3.06
CA ALA A 154 3.40 6.53 3.50
C ALA A 154 1.91 6.23 3.73
N ILE A 155 1.19 7.08 4.47
CA ILE A 155 -0.25 6.92 4.74
C ILE A 155 -1.05 6.88 3.43
N ALA A 156 -0.79 7.83 2.52
CA ALA A 156 -1.47 7.86 1.23
C ALA A 156 -1.20 6.58 0.42
N LEU A 157 0.04 6.09 0.40
CA LEU A 157 0.43 4.85 -0.28
C LEU A 157 -0.18 3.60 0.36
N ALA A 158 -0.25 3.55 1.69
CA ALA A 158 -0.85 2.44 2.41
C ALA A 158 -2.35 2.35 2.12
N VAL A 159 -3.08 3.45 2.22
CA VAL A 159 -4.52 3.48 1.94
C VAL A 159 -4.77 3.15 0.46
N TYR A 160 -4.11 3.85 -0.46
CA TYR A 160 -4.30 3.66 -1.89
C TYR A 160 -3.87 2.26 -2.37
N GLY A 161 -2.72 1.79 -1.86
CA GLY A 161 -2.20 0.47 -2.15
C GLY A 161 -3.11 -0.62 -1.61
N LEU A 162 -3.57 -0.53 -0.36
CA LEU A 162 -4.45 -1.53 0.24
C LEU A 162 -5.79 -1.63 -0.50
N ILE A 163 -6.42 -0.51 -0.85
CA ILE A 163 -7.63 -0.48 -1.67
C ILE A 163 -7.39 -1.19 -3.02
N THR A 164 -6.26 -0.91 -3.66
CA THR A 164 -5.90 -1.53 -4.95
C THR A 164 -5.65 -3.02 -4.81
N TYR A 165 -4.89 -3.47 -3.79
CA TYR A 165 -4.49 -4.86 -3.60
C TYR A 165 -5.63 -5.76 -3.10
N LEU A 166 -6.62 -5.22 -2.42
CA LEU A 166 -7.80 -5.96 -1.95
C LEU A 166 -8.88 -6.09 -3.04
N ASN A 167 -8.77 -5.38 -4.16
CA ASN A 167 -9.72 -5.50 -5.25
C ASN A 167 -9.67 -6.91 -5.87
N PRO A 168 -10.80 -7.63 -6.00
CA PRO A 168 -10.82 -9.01 -6.48
C PRO A 168 -10.27 -9.19 -7.90
N ALA A 169 -10.40 -8.19 -8.78
CA ALA A 169 -9.80 -8.24 -10.12
C ALA A 169 -8.26 -8.19 -10.06
N VAL A 170 -7.71 -7.39 -9.14
CA VAL A 170 -6.26 -7.34 -8.87
C VAL A 170 -5.81 -8.67 -8.27
N VAL A 171 -6.57 -9.25 -7.35
CA VAL A 171 -6.29 -10.59 -6.79
C VAL A 171 -6.18 -11.64 -7.90
N ALA A 172 -7.16 -11.68 -8.81
CA ALA A 172 -7.14 -12.60 -9.95
C ALA A 172 -5.94 -12.35 -10.88
N ALA A 173 -5.59 -11.09 -11.13
CA ALA A 173 -4.43 -10.73 -11.95
C ALA A 173 -3.10 -11.22 -11.33
N PHE A 174 -2.93 -11.07 -10.02
CA PHE A 174 -1.76 -11.59 -9.30
C PHE A 174 -1.73 -13.13 -9.30
N GLY A 175 -2.88 -13.79 -9.19
CA GLY A 175 -2.97 -15.25 -9.32
C GLY A 175 -2.45 -15.76 -10.67
N LEU A 176 -2.74 -15.04 -11.76
CA LEU A 176 -2.19 -15.35 -13.09
C LEU A 176 -0.68 -15.12 -13.17
N GLY A 177 -0.18 -14.06 -12.53
CA GLY A 177 1.27 -13.77 -12.49
C GLY A 177 2.06 -14.79 -11.68
N ASP A 178 1.48 -15.28 -10.58
CA ASP A 178 2.03 -16.38 -9.77
C ASP A 178 2.00 -17.72 -10.52
N ALA A 179 1.01 -17.93 -11.40
CA ALA A 179 0.97 -19.05 -12.35
C ALA A 179 1.95 -18.91 -13.54
N GLY A 180 2.76 -17.86 -13.57
CA GLY A 180 3.80 -17.65 -14.59
C GLY A 180 3.33 -16.92 -15.86
N VAL A 181 2.09 -16.42 -15.91
CA VAL A 181 1.60 -15.65 -17.07
C VAL A 181 2.37 -14.32 -17.16
N PRO A 182 2.93 -13.96 -18.34
CA PRO A 182 3.65 -12.70 -18.50
C PRO A 182 2.77 -11.48 -18.21
N ALA A 183 3.32 -10.49 -17.50
CA ALA A 183 2.62 -9.26 -17.11
C ALA A 183 1.98 -8.51 -18.30
N ALA A 184 2.59 -8.55 -19.49
CA ALA A 184 2.03 -7.94 -20.69
C ALA A 184 0.70 -8.58 -21.10
N ARG A 185 0.59 -9.92 -21.03
CA ARG A 185 -0.64 -10.66 -21.35
C ARG A 185 -1.73 -10.42 -20.29
N ILE A 186 -1.34 -10.31 -19.02
CA ILE A 186 -2.27 -9.94 -17.93
C ILE A 186 -2.85 -8.55 -18.20
N ARG A 187 -2.00 -7.57 -18.52
CA ARG A 187 -2.45 -6.20 -18.83
C ARG A 187 -3.35 -6.16 -20.07
N ALA A 188 -3.05 -6.91 -21.12
CA ALA A 188 -3.92 -6.99 -22.30
C ALA A 188 -5.31 -7.56 -21.95
N ARG A 189 -5.38 -8.50 -21.01
CA ARG A 189 -6.64 -9.14 -20.59
C ARG A 189 -7.51 -8.24 -19.70
N PHE A 190 -6.90 -7.41 -18.85
CA PHE A 190 -7.63 -6.55 -17.90
C PHE A 190 -7.65 -5.07 -18.28
N GLY A 191 -6.85 -4.67 -19.26
CA GLY A 191 -6.70 -3.29 -19.69
C GLY A 191 -7.35 -3.01 -21.04
N GLY A 192 -8.49 -3.66 -21.33
CA GLY A 192 -9.38 -3.28 -22.43
C GLY A 192 -9.90 -1.86 -22.29
#